data_AF-A0A9X6AC30-F1
#
_entry.id   AF-A0A9X6AC30-F1
#
_cell.length_a   1.000
_cell.length_b   1.000
_cell.length_c   1.000
_cell.angle_alpha   90.00
_cell.angle_beta   90.00
_cell.angle_gamma   90.00
#
_symmetry.space_group_name_H-M   'P 1'
#
loop_
_entity.id
_entity.type
_entity.pdbx_description
1 polymer ?
#
loop_
_entity_poly.entity_id
_entity_poly.type
_entity_poly.pdbx_seq_one_letter_code
_entity_poly.pdbx_strand_id
1 'polypeptide(L)'
;MYEFTEGGRDRADLLGGKGANLAEMTRMGLPVPPGFTVTTEACQAFLATGAEPDGLAREVSRHLTVLEQAAGRRLGQPDGPLLLS
;
A
#
# COMPACT_ATOMS: atom_id res chain seq x y z
N MET A 1 -7.67 -1.03 -0.50
CA MET A 1 -6.28 -0.60 -0.17
C MET A 1 -6.24 0.89 0.08
N TYR A 2 -5.17 1.39 0.71
CA TYR A 2 -5.00 2.82 0.99
C TYR A 2 -3.60 3.31 0.64
N GLU A 3 -3.51 4.41 -0.11
CA GLU A 3 -2.24 5.13 -0.26
C GLU A 3 -1.86 5.83 1.05
N PHE A 4 -0.56 6.07 1.27
CA PHE A 4 -0.13 6.78 2.49
C PHE A 4 -0.72 8.21 2.58
N THR A 5 -1.10 8.80 1.45
CA THR A 5 -1.79 10.09 1.37
C THR A 5 -3.26 10.04 1.81
N GLU A 6 -3.88 8.85 1.83
CA GLU A 6 -5.32 8.65 2.11
C GLU A 6 -5.61 8.07 3.50
N GLY A 7 -4.56 7.74 4.26
CA GLY A 7 -4.64 7.17 5.61
C GLY A 7 -4.37 8.17 6.74
N GLY A 8 -4.29 7.66 7.96
CA GLY A 8 -3.96 8.43 9.15
C GLY A 8 -4.00 7.57 10.41
N ARG A 9 -3.57 8.14 11.55
CA ARG A 9 -3.61 7.44 12.85
C ARG A 9 -5.01 7.01 13.30
N ASP A 10 -6.04 7.72 12.86
CA ASP A 10 -7.45 7.40 13.07
C ASP A 10 -7.87 6.06 12.43
N ARG A 11 -7.09 5.53 11.49
CA ARG A 11 -7.35 4.27 10.78
C ARG A 11 -6.40 3.14 11.19
N ALA A 12 -5.82 3.21 12.39
CA ALA A 12 -4.89 2.19 12.88
C ALA A 12 -5.49 0.77 12.90
N ASP A 13 -6.78 0.63 13.20
CA ASP A 13 -7.46 -0.66 13.21
C ASP A 13 -7.53 -1.28 11.79
N LEU A 14 -7.63 -0.44 10.77
CA LEU A 14 -7.76 -0.85 9.37
C LEU A 14 -6.41 -1.00 8.65
N LEU A 15 -5.43 -0.16 8.99
CA LEU A 15 -4.12 -0.10 8.31
C LEU A 15 -3.02 -0.81 9.11
N GLY A 16 -3.28 -1.17 10.36
CA GLY A 16 -2.27 -1.55 11.33
C GLY A 16 -1.41 -0.36 11.78
N GLY A 17 -0.68 -0.54 12.88
CA GLY A 17 0.10 0.54 13.50
C GLY A 17 1.20 1.12 12.59
N LYS A 18 1.83 0.30 11.74
CA LYS A 18 2.86 0.76 10.79
C LYS A 18 2.25 1.55 9.63
N GLY A 19 1.22 1.01 8.97
CA GLY A 19 0.55 1.68 7.84
C GLY A 19 -0.06 3.02 8.26
N ALA A 20 -0.72 3.06 9.42
CA ALA A 20 -1.27 4.30 9.97
C ALA A 20 -0.19 5.33 10.32
N ASN A 21 0.96 4.90 10.86
CA ASN A 21 2.05 5.83 11.16
C ASN A 21 2.75 6.35 9.89
N LEU A 22 2.94 5.52 8.86
CA LEU A 22 3.46 5.95 7.57
C LEU A 22 2.53 6.99 6.93
N ALA A 23 1.22 6.73 6.93
CA ALA A 23 0.25 7.68 6.41
C ALA A 23 0.24 9.01 7.17
N GLU A 24 0.35 8.95 8.50
CA GLU A 24 0.47 10.15 9.33
C GLU A 24 1.74 10.95 9.01
N MET A 25 2.90 10.28 8.89
CA MET A 25 4.16 10.94 8.53
C MET A 25 4.06 11.61 7.15
N THR A 26 3.46 10.93 6.16
CA THR A 26 3.21 11.51 4.83
C THR A 26 2.32 12.75 4.92
N ARG A 27 1.23 12.71 5.69
CA ARG A 27 0.34 13.87 5.90
C ARG A 27 1.02 15.04 6.61
N MET A 28 1.98 14.79 7.50
CA MET A 28 2.79 15.83 8.13
C MET A 28 3.83 16.46 7.18
N GLY A 29 3.94 15.97 5.94
CA GLY A 29 4.90 16.45 4.95
C GLY A 29 6.32 15.92 5.18
N LEU A 30 6.49 14.87 5.99
CA LEU A 30 7.78 14.19 6.11
C LEU A 30 8.10 13.43 4.82
N PRO A 31 9.39 13.31 4.44
CA PRO A 31 9.80 12.64 3.21
C PRO A 31 9.66 11.12 3.32
N VAL A 32 8.43 10.63 3.24
CA VAL A 32 8.10 9.20 3.18
C VAL A 32 8.07 8.79 1.72
N PRO A 33 8.80 7.72 1.32
CA PRO A 33 8.68 7.17 -0.03
C PRO A 33 7.22 6.80 -0.35
N PRO A 34 6.77 6.95 -1.60
CA PRO A 34 5.41 6.60 -1.97
C PRO A 34 5.15 5.10 -1.72
N GLY A 35 3.92 4.77 -1.37
CA GLY A 35 3.51 3.42 -1.05
C GLY A 35 2.05 3.34 -0.65
N PHE A 36 1.59 2.12 -0.41
CA PHE A 36 0.22 1.82 -0.02
C PHE A 36 0.18 0.69 1.00
N THR A 37 -0.94 0.60 1.71
CA THR A 37 -1.20 -0.42 2.73
C THR A 37 -2.33 -1.33 2.28
N VAL A 38 -2.10 -2.65 2.38
CA VAL A 38 -3.15 -3.67 2.32
C VAL A 38 -3.83 -3.72 3.68
N THR A 39 -5.16 -3.63 3.71
CA THR A 39 -5.92 -3.48 4.95
C THR A 39 -5.90 -4.75 5.79
N THR A 40 -6.13 -4.59 7.09
CA THR A 40 -6.34 -5.70 8.03
C THR A 40 -7.58 -6.52 7.64
N GLU A 41 -8.62 -5.89 7.08
CA GLU A 41 -9.81 -6.57 6.56
C GLU A 41 -9.48 -7.55 5.43
N ALA A 42 -8.62 -7.17 4.48
CA ALA A 42 -8.20 -8.07 3.41
C ALA A 42 -7.43 -9.29 3.96
N CYS A 43 -6.62 -9.06 5.01
CA CYS A 43 -5.95 -10.15 5.73
C CYS A 43 -6.96 -11.06 6.45
N GLN A 44 -7.95 -10.50 7.15
CA GLN A 44 -9.00 -11.27 7.82
C GLN A 44 -9.81 -12.11 6.82
N ALA A 45 -10.16 -11.54 5.67
CA ALA A 45 -10.87 -12.25 4.61
C ALA A 45 -10.05 -13.44 4.08
N PHE A 46 -8.75 -13.24 3.84
CA PHE A 46 -7.85 -14.34 3.46
C PHE A 46 -7.76 -15.44 4.52
N LEU A 47 -7.63 -15.06 5.79
CA LEU A 47 -7.56 -16.02 6.90
C LEU A 47 -8.86 -16.80 7.09
N ALA A 48 -10.01 -16.19 6.79
CA ALA A 48 -11.32 -16.82 6.92
C ALA A 48 -11.62 -17.82 5.79
N THR A 49 -11.17 -17.52 4.56
CA THR A 49 -11.49 -18.34 3.37
C THR A 49 -10.34 -19.24 2.92
N GLY A 50 -9.11 -18.95 3.35
CA GLY A 50 -7.90 -19.59 2.85
C GLY A 50 -7.53 -19.18 1.42
N ALA A 51 -8.23 -18.20 0.85
CA ALA A 51 -8.07 -17.75 -0.53
C ALA A 51 -7.95 -16.23 -0.61
N GLU A 52 -7.29 -15.74 -1.65
CA GLU A 52 -7.21 -14.31 -1.91
C GLU A 52 -8.64 -13.73 -2.10
N PRO A 53 -9.00 -12.62 -1.42
CA PRO A 53 -10.28 -11.96 -1.63
C PRO A 53 -10.47 -11.53 -3.09
N ASP A 54 -11.69 -11.66 -3.59
CA ASP A 54 -12.02 -11.34 -4.98
C ASP A 54 -11.62 -9.90 -5.35
N GLY A 55 -10.79 -9.80 -6.40
CA GLY A 55 -10.35 -8.51 -6.93
C GLY A 55 -9.17 -7.88 -6.19
N LEU A 56 -8.66 -8.48 -5.10
CA LEU A 56 -7.49 -7.95 -4.39
C LEU A 56 -6.28 -7.81 -5.31
N ALA A 57 -5.92 -8.83 -6.10
CA ALA A 57 -4.84 -8.74 -7.08
C ALA A 57 -5.01 -7.59 -8.09
N ARG A 58 -6.24 -7.29 -8.53
CA ARG A 58 -6.51 -6.14 -9.42
C ARG A 58 -6.28 -4.82 -8.69
N GLU A 59 -6.67 -4.73 -7.43
CA GLU A 59 -6.45 -3.54 -6.61
C GLU A 59 -4.96 -3.31 -6.33
N VAL A 60 -4.21 -4.37 -5.98
CA VAL A 60 -2.73 -4.35 -5.86
C VAL A 60 -2.13 -3.78 -7.15
N SER A 61 -2.51 -4.34 -8.31
CA SER A 61 -1.96 -3.97 -9.62
C SER A 61 -2.22 -2.50 -9.95
N ARG A 62 -3.41 -1.99 -9.59
CA ARG A 62 -3.77 -0.58 -9.77
C ARG A 62 -2.86 0.33 -8.93
N HIS A 63 -2.68 0.04 -7.65
CA HIS A 63 -1.83 0.87 -6.79
C HIS A 63 -0.34 0.73 -7.13
N LEU A 64 0.12 -0.44 -7.58
CA LEU A 64 1.47 -0.60 -8.12
C LEU A 64 1.69 0.31 -9.33
N THR A 65 0.71 0.40 -10.25
CA THR A 65 0.81 1.30 -11.40
C THR A 65 0.95 2.76 -10.98
N VAL A 66 0.19 3.20 -9.97
CA VAL A 66 0.30 4.56 -9.40
C VAL A 66 1.69 4.76 -8.77
N LEU A 67 2.18 3.78 -8.03
CA LEU A 67 3.49 3.82 -7.40
C LEU A 67 4.63 3.90 -8.42
N GLU A 68 4.56 3.12 -9.50
CA GLU A 68 5.52 3.16 -10.60
C GLU A 68 5.57 4.54 -11.27
N GLN A 69 4.41 5.16 -11.49
CA GLN A 69 4.31 6.51 -12.03
C GLN A 69 4.92 7.54 -11.10
N ALA A 70 4.61 7.47 -9.80
CA ALA A 70 5.15 8.38 -8.79
C ALA A 70 6.68 8.23 -8.62
N ALA A 71 7.20 7.01 -8.72
CA ALA A 71 8.62 6.71 -8.60
C ALA A 71 9.42 6.93 -9.90
N GLY A 72 8.73 7.06 -11.05
CA GLY A 72 9.37 7.11 -12.38
C GLY A 72 10.14 5.84 -12.74
N ARG A 73 9.77 4.70 -12.12
CA ARG A 73 10.46 3.40 -12.23
C ARG A 73 9.43 2.28 -12.29
N ARG A 74 9.80 1.12 -12.84
CA ARG A 74 8.89 -0.01 -12.97
C ARG A 74 9.39 -1.27 -12.27
N LEU A 75 8.47 -2.02 -11.69
CA LEU A 75 8.78 -3.26 -11.00
C LEU A 75 9.28 -4.30 -12.01
N GLY A 76 10.40 -4.94 -11.70
CA GLY A 76 10.98 -5.98 -12.55
C GLY A 76 11.68 -5.49 -13.83
N GLN A 77 11.86 -4.17 -14.03
CA GLN A 77 12.66 -3.65 -15.16
C GLN A 77 14.16 -3.62 -14.81
N PRO A 78 15.05 -4.18 -15.66
CA PRO A 78 16.48 -4.23 -15.38
C PRO A 78 17.15 -2.84 -15.41
N ASP A 79 16.76 -1.97 -16.34
CA ASP A 79 17.39 -0.66 -16.56
C ASP A 79 16.67 0.48 -15.80
N GLY A 80 16.41 0.26 -14.51
CA GLY A 80 15.75 1.22 -13.62
C GLY A 80 14.64 0.58 -12.77
N PRO A 81 14.96 -0.44 -11.94
CA PRO A 81 13.95 -1.17 -11.21
C PRO A 81 13.31 -0.31 -10.12
N LEU A 82 11.99 -0.43 -10.01
CA LEU A 82 11.28 -0.18 -8.75
C LEU A 82 11.48 -1.42 -7.86
N LEU A 83 11.93 -1.19 -6.63
CA LEU A 83 12.06 -2.22 -5.60
C LEU A 83 11.09 -1.88 -4.46
N LEU A 84 10.52 -2.92 -3.85
CA LEU A 84 9.51 -2.80 -2.79
C LEU A 84 10.02 -3.46 -1.51
N SER A 85 9.44 -3.09 -0.36
CA SER A 85 9.72 -3.61 0.97
C SER A 85 8.45 -3.96 1.72
#